data_AF-A0A539EN32-F1
#
_entry.id   AF-A0A539EN32-F1
#
_cell.length_a   1.000
_cell.length_b   1.000
_cell.length_c   1.000
_cell.angle_alpha   90.00
_cell.angle_beta   90.00
_cell.angle_gamma   90.00
#
_symmetry.space_group_name_H-M   'P 1'
#
loop_
_entity.id
_entity.type
_entity.pdbx_description
1 polymer ?
#
loop_
_entity_poly.entity_id
_entity_poly.type
_entity_poly.pdbx_seq_one_letter_code
_entity_poly.pdbx_strand_id
1 'polypeptide(L)'
;MVPVKTETAGRPRALAALEAELTKLEERLRLSNEDVTRLRAAFTLADKAEAGVRQELAEIRESWDDLHYKWWCLTLAGVVGLFACSYFFYTNLGWYADQRTLPGGIDPLLAALPTVNMLPVLSWGWLAVHLYAAVHAVLYYPRQMPFLLFLLGSFIGVRSVFVFLSPIGAPHGMLDMSKMDYLFSRIMGTYTFQNEFVFSGHTGIPFLFSLFFESKFHKRLFLLFSLMMAAACLLTKNHYAVDILGAYFMGYAIFILSRDVYFRKIRPIFLKVLPPTP
;
A
#
# COMPACT_ATOMS: atom_id res chain seq x y z
N MET A 1 -83.32 52.43 -7.29
CA MET A 1 -81.91 52.87 -7.37
C MET A 1 -81.14 52.18 -6.26
N VAL A 2 -80.53 51.04 -6.62
CA VAL A 2 -79.08 50.75 -6.70
C VAL A 2 -78.60 50.07 -5.42
N PRO A 3 -78.17 48.80 -5.48
CA PRO A 3 -77.74 48.06 -4.29
C PRO A 3 -76.33 48.51 -3.88
N VAL A 4 -76.13 48.71 -2.57
CA VAL A 4 -74.80 48.89 -1.97
C VAL A 4 -74.07 47.55 -2.08
N LYS A 5 -73.18 47.43 -3.06
CA LYS A 5 -72.21 46.34 -3.16
C LYS A 5 -71.26 46.44 -1.96
N THR A 6 -71.34 45.45 -1.07
CA THR A 6 -70.32 45.18 -0.05
C THR A 6 -69.01 44.80 -0.72
N GLU A 7 -68.09 45.75 -0.87
CA GLU A 7 -66.67 45.52 -1.18
C GLU A 7 -65.91 45.11 0.08
N THR A 8 -66.14 43.88 0.57
CA THR A 8 -65.38 43.31 1.70
C THR A 8 -64.87 41.89 1.42
N ALA A 9 -64.74 41.51 0.14
CA ALA A 9 -64.33 40.14 -0.24
C ALA A 9 -62.88 40.01 -0.77
N GLY A 10 -62.12 41.11 -0.96
CA GLY A 10 -60.79 41.07 -1.60
C GLY A 10 -59.57 41.18 -0.67
N ARG A 11 -59.73 41.80 0.50
CA ARG A 11 -58.64 42.14 1.43
C ARG A 11 -57.94 40.92 2.09
N PRO A 12 -58.64 39.86 2.53
CA PRO A 12 -57.98 38.72 3.18
C PRO A 12 -57.22 37.82 2.20
N ARG A 13 -57.63 37.76 0.92
CA ARG A 13 -56.89 37.00 -0.11
C ARG A 13 -55.57 37.66 -0.50
N ALA A 14 -55.54 39.00 -0.59
CA ALA A 14 -54.31 39.73 -0.90
C ALA A 14 -53.27 39.64 0.22
N LEU A 15 -53.71 39.71 1.48
CA LEU A 15 -52.84 39.51 2.65
C LEU A 15 -52.27 38.09 2.72
N ALA A 16 -53.11 37.07 2.51
CA ALA A 16 -52.65 35.68 2.47
C ALA A 16 -51.64 35.42 1.34
N ALA A 17 -51.80 36.06 0.18
CA ALA A 17 -50.84 35.95 -0.93
C ALA A 17 -49.49 36.61 -0.59
N LEU A 18 -49.51 37.76 0.11
CA LEU A 18 -48.32 38.44 0.61
C LEU A 18 -47.59 37.62 1.69
N GLU A 19 -48.31 37.01 2.62
CA GLU A 19 -47.74 36.12 3.65
C GLU A 19 -47.09 34.88 3.02
N ALA A 20 -47.72 34.30 1.99
CA ALA A 20 -47.14 33.18 1.25
C ALA A 20 -45.87 33.57 0.48
N GLU A 21 -45.82 34.76 -0.14
CA GLU A 21 -44.60 35.27 -0.76
C GLU A 21 -43.50 35.56 0.27
N LEU A 22 -43.84 36.14 1.42
CA LEU A 22 -42.90 36.40 2.51
C LEU A 22 -42.29 35.10 3.02
N THR A 23 -43.11 34.08 3.29
CA THR A 23 -42.65 32.76 3.74
C THR A 23 -41.70 32.12 2.71
N LYS A 24 -42.03 32.25 1.42
CA LYS A 24 -41.17 31.75 0.33
C LYS A 24 -39.84 32.50 0.23
N LEU A 25 -39.85 33.81 0.49
CA LEU A 25 -38.63 34.63 0.54
C LEU A 25 -37.76 34.26 1.75
N GLU A 26 -38.37 34.06 2.93
CA GLU A 26 -37.68 33.61 4.14
C GLU A 26 -37.05 32.23 3.94
N GLU A 27 -37.75 31.30 3.31
CA GLU A 27 -37.22 29.96 2.99
C GLU A 27 -36.04 30.04 2.01
N ARG A 28 -36.15 30.87 0.96
CA ARG A 28 -35.03 31.11 0.03
C ARG A 28 -33.82 31.72 0.73
N LEU A 29 -34.05 32.67 1.65
CA LEU A 29 -32.97 33.29 2.43
C LEU A 29 -32.30 32.26 3.36
N ARG A 30 -33.10 31.38 3.98
CA ARG A 30 -32.58 30.28 4.81
C ARG A 30 -31.71 29.33 3.99
N LEU A 31 -32.19 28.86 2.84
CA LEU A 31 -31.43 27.99 1.93
C LEU A 31 -30.14 28.66 1.46
N SER A 32 -30.21 29.95 1.10
CA SER A 32 -29.03 30.71 0.69
C SER A 32 -28.01 30.84 1.82
N ASN A 33 -28.44 31.06 3.06
CA ASN A 33 -27.55 31.08 4.23
C ASN A 33 -26.91 29.71 4.51
N GLU A 34 -27.65 28.61 4.34
CA GLU A 34 -27.12 27.26 4.44
C GLU A 34 -26.05 26.99 3.35
N ASP A 35 -26.31 27.40 2.11
CA ASP A 35 -25.36 27.27 1.01
C ASP A 35 -24.10 28.11 1.22
N VAL A 36 -24.23 29.35 1.70
CA VAL A 36 -23.07 30.19 2.06
C VAL A 36 -22.24 29.54 3.18
N THR A 37 -22.90 28.93 4.16
CA THR A 37 -22.22 28.24 5.26
C THR A 37 -21.46 27.01 4.75
N ARG A 38 -22.08 26.21 3.87
CA ARG A 38 -21.43 25.06 3.21
C ARG A 38 -20.23 25.50 2.37
N LEU A 39 -20.38 26.56 1.57
CA LEU A 39 -19.30 27.11 0.77
C LEU A 39 -18.13 27.58 1.65
N ARG A 40 -18.40 28.30 2.74
CA ARG A 40 -17.34 28.72 3.70
C ARG A 40 -16.60 27.52 4.31
N ALA A 41 -17.33 26.47 4.69
CA ALA A 41 -16.72 25.25 5.20
C ALA A 41 -15.84 24.56 4.14
N ALA A 42 -16.32 24.50 2.89
CA ALA A 42 -15.56 23.94 1.76
C ALA A 42 -14.29 24.77 1.47
N PHE A 43 -14.36 26.11 1.46
CA PHE A 43 -13.20 26.98 1.33
C PHE A 43 -12.18 26.74 2.45
N THR A 44 -12.65 26.68 3.70
CA THR A 44 -11.77 26.42 4.86
C THR A 44 -11.07 25.06 4.76
N LEU A 45 -11.77 24.03 4.26
CA LEU A 45 -11.19 22.71 4.00
C LEU A 45 -10.16 22.75 2.87
N ALA A 46 -10.47 23.46 1.78
CA ALA A 46 -9.57 23.62 0.65
C ALA A 46 -8.30 24.38 1.04
N ASP A 47 -8.41 25.47 1.79
CA ASP A 47 -7.26 26.24 2.28
C ASP A 47 -6.36 25.39 3.19
N LYS A 48 -6.96 24.58 4.08
CA LYS A 48 -6.21 23.65 4.94
C LYS A 48 -5.50 22.58 4.11
N ALA A 49 -6.16 22.05 3.08
CA ALA A 49 -5.56 21.06 2.18
C ALA A 49 -4.39 21.67 1.40
N GLU A 50 -4.55 22.88 0.85
CA GLU A 50 -3.49 23.58 0.14
C GLU A 50 -2.31 23.89 1.05
N ALA A 51 -2.56 24.40 2.26
CA ALA A 51 -1.52 24.65 3.25
C ALA A 51 -0.77 23.36 3.62
N GLY A 52 -1.49 22.24 3.78
CA GLY A 52 -0.89 20.92 4.02
C GLY A 52 0.02 20.48 2.88
N VAL A 53 -0.43 20.59 1.63
CA VAL A 53 0.39 20.25 0.44
C VAL A 53 1.64 21.13 0.36
N ARG A 54 1.52 22.44 0.61
CA ARG A 54 2.68 23.35 0.61
C ARG A 54 3.69 23.00 1.70
N GLN A 55 3.20 22.63 2.89
CA GLN A 55 4.05 22.18 3.98
C GLN A 55 4.79 20.88 3.61
N GLU A 56 4.09 19.88 3.09
CA GLU A 56 4.71 18.61 2.66
C GLU A 56 5.79 18.85 1.59
N LEU A 57 5.54 19.73 0.61
CA LEU A 57 6.52 20.08 -0.41
C LEU A 57 7.75 20.80 0.17
N ALA A 58 7.55 21.67 1.17
CA ALA A 58 8.64 22.35 1.87
C ALA A 58 9.50 21.35 2.66
N GLU A 59 8.87 20.42 3.38
CA GLU A 59 9.55 19.35 4.13
C GLU A 59 10.34 18.44 3.18
N ILE A 60 9.75 18.04 2.04
CA ILE A 60 10.46 17.26 1.02
C ILE A 60 11.68 18.04 0.53
N ARG A 61 11.54 19.32 0.18
CA ARG A 61 12.63 20.17 -0.31
C ARG A 61 13.76 20.30 0.72
N GLU A 62 13.44 20.67 1.95
CA GLU A 62 14.41 20.81 3.04
C GLU A 62 15.14 19.50 3.30
N SER A 63 14.44 18.36 3.18
CA SER A 63 15.06 17.04 3.36
C SER A 63 16.21 16.74 2.41
N TRP A 64 16.30 17.42 1.26
CA TRP A 64 17.39 17.28 0.30
C TRP A 64 18.57 18.20 0.59
N ASP A 65 18.35 19.31 1.28
CA ASP A 65 19.40 20.31 1.55
C ASP A 65 20.50 19.75 2.45
N ASP A 66 20.20 18.74 3.27
CA ASP A 66 21.15 18.05 4.15
C ASP A 66 22.00 16.96 3.47
N LEU A 67 21.78 16.68 2.18
CA LEU A 67 22.37 15.52 1.51
C LEU A 67 23.62 15.89 0.70
N HIS A 68 24.69 15.10 0.84
CA HIS A 68 25.77 15.08 -0.13
C HIS A 68 25.33 14.34 -1.38
N TYR A 69 24.83 15.08 -2.38
CA TYR A 69 24.19 14.51 -3.58
C TYR A 69 25.02 13.42 -4.28
N LYS A 70 26.32 13.64 -4.48
CA LYS A 70 27.23 12.63 -5.08
C LYS A 70 27.21 11.31 -4.30
N TRP A 71 27.37 11.38 -2.98
CA TRP A 71 27.40 10.21 -2.11
C TRP A 71 26.03 9.55 -1.97
N TRP A 72 24.95 10.35 -2.00
CA TRP A 72 23.60 9.84 -2.03
C TRP A 72 23.33 9.06 -3.33
N CYS A 73 23.70 9.60 -4.50
CA CYS A 73 23.58 8.91 -5.78
C CYS A 73 24.42 7.64 -5.85
N LEU A 74 25.67 7.67 -5.35
CA LEU A 74 26.53 6.48 -5.27
C LEU A 74 25.92 5.42 -4.36
N THR A 75 25.37 5.82 -3.21
CA THR A 75 24.70 4.91 -2.28
C THR A 75 23.45 4.32 -2.89
N LEU A 76 22.62 5.14 -3.54
CA LEU A 76 21.44 4.68 -4.25
C LEU A 76 21.82 3.68 -5.35
N ALA A 77 22.83 3.97 -6.18
CA ALA A 77 23.31 3.06 -7.20
C ALA A 77 23.80 1.73 -6.61
N GLY A 78 24.55 1.77 -5.50
CA GLY A 78 25.00 0.58 -4.79
C GLY A 78 23.84 -0.25 -4.24
N VAL A 79 22.83 0.40 -3.65
CA VAL A 79 21.63 -0.28 -3.15
C VAL A 79 20.77 -0.86 -4.28
N VAL A 80 20.62 -0.13 -5.39
CA VAL A 80 19.94 -0.64 -6.60
C VAL A 80 20.68 -1.86 -7.12
N GLY A 81 22.02 -1.84 -7.14
CA GLY A 81 22.85 -2.99 -7.49
C GLY A 81 22.64 -4.18 -6.56
N LEU A 82 22.59 -3.96 -5.24
CA LEU A 82 22.27 -5.00 -4.26
C LEU A 82 20.88 -5.59 -4.48
N PHE A 83 19.87 -4.74 -4.71
CA PHE A 83 18.49 -5.16 -4.97
C PHE A 83 18.41 -6.02 -6.24
N ALA A 84 19.00 -5.54 -7.34
CA ALA A 84 19.05 -6.27 -8.61
C ALA A 84 19.81 -7.60 -8.48
N CYS A 85 20.92 -7.62 -7.75
CA CYS A 85 21.69 -8.82 -7.45
C CYS A 85 20.85 -9.83 -6.64
N SER A 86 20.15 -9.35 -5.60
CA SER A 86 19.28 -10.18 -4.77
C SER A 86 18.14 -10.79 -5.59
N TYR A 87 17.53 -9.99 -6.46
CA TYR A 87 16.49 -10.45 -7.39
C TYR A 87 17.02 -11.46 -8.40
N PHE A 88 18.22 -11.22 -8.96
CA PHE A 88 18.87 -12.18 -9.86
C PHE A 88 19.13 -13.52 -9.16
N PHE A 89 19.68 -13.51 -7.94
CA PHE A 89 19.87 -14.73 -7.16
C PHE A 89 18.55 -15.42 -6.84
N TYR A 90 17.52 -14.67 -6.46
CA TYR A 90 16.19 -15.21 -6.20
C TYR A 90 15.65 -15.99 -7.39
N THR A 91 15.69 -15.37 -8.58
CA THR A 91 15.18 -16.00 -9.80
C THR A 91 15.93 -17.27 -10.17
N ASN A 92 17.27 -17.26 -10.09
CA ASN A 92 18.07 -18.43 -10.42
C ASN A 92 17.87 -19.58 -9.42
N LEU A 93 17.82 -19.27 -8.12
CA LEU A 93 17.60 -20.26 -7.08
C LEU A 93 16.16 -20.78 -7.07
N GLY A 94 15.19 -19.93 -7.43
CA GLY A 94 13.80 -20.31 -7.66
C GLY A 94 13.66 -21.33 -8.79
N TRP A 95 14.31 -21.10 -9.94
CA TRP A 95 14.32 -22.08 -11.03
C TRP A 95 14.97 -23.41 -10.62
N TYR A 96 16.04 -23.35 -9.84
CA TYR A 96 16.67 -24.55 -9.30
C TYR A 96 15.73 -25.30 -8.35
N ALA A 97 15.01 -24.59 -7.47
CA ALA A 97 14.05 -25.18 -6.55
C ALA A 97 12.88 -25.86 -7.28
N ASP A 98 12.37 -25.24 -8.36
CA ASP A 98 11.28 -25.79 -9.18
C ASP A 98 11.66 -27.07 -9.93
N GLN A 99 12.94 -27.26 -10.24
CA GLN A 99 13.43 -28.47 -10.89
C GLN A 99 13.60 -29.65 -9.92
N ARG A 100 13.57 -29.40 -8.60
CA ARG A 100 13.71 -30.44 -7.58
C ARG A 100 12.38 -31.13 -7.35
N THR A 101 12.41 -32.46 -7.30
CA THR A 101 11.28 -33.27 -6.84
C THR A 101 11.29 -33.30 -5.32
N LEU A 102 10.46 -32.46 -4.70
CA LEU A 102 10.38 -32.31 -3.25
C LEU A 102 9.05 -32.86 -2.72
N PRO A 103 9.04 -33.53 -1.56
CA PRO A 103 7.82 -33.98 -0.94
C PRO A 103 7.00 -32.78 -0.45
N GLY A 104 5.67 -32.85 -0.61
CA GLY A 104 4.76 -31.89 0.00
C GLY A 104 4.73 -32.06 1.52
N GLY A 105 4.69 -30.95 2.25
CA GLY A 105 4.46 -30.93 3.69
C GLY A 105 3.01 -31.19 4.08
N ILE A 106 2.80 -31.64 5.33
CA ILE A 106 1.48 -31.78 5.95
C ILE A 106 1.15 -30.49 6.69
N ASP A 107 0.04 -29.85 6.32
CA ASP A 107 -0.45 -28.63 6.96
C ASP A 107 -1.93 -28.78 7.35
N PRO A 108 -2.23 -28.95 8.65
CA PRO A 108 -3.60 -29.14 9.12
C PRO A 108 -4.52 -27.95 8.85
N LEU A 109 -3.99 -26.72 8.91
CA LEU A 109 -4.79 -25.53 8.65
C LEU A 109 -5.16 -25.47 7.16
N LEU A 110 -4.18 -25.71 6.30
CA LEU A 110 -4.40 -25.72 4.85
C LEU A 110 -5.32 -26.86 4.41
N ALA A 111 -5.27 -28.00 5.08
CA ALA A 111 -6.14 -29.15 4.83
C ALA A 111 -7.61 -28.86 5.21
N ALA A 112 -7.86 -28.03 6.22
CA ALA A 112 -9.19 -27.66 6.65
C ALA A 112 -9.86 -26.58 5.77
N LEU A 113 -9.06 -25.82 5.00
CA LEU A 113 -9.56 -24.73 4.18
C LEU A 113 -10.01 -25.19 2.78
N PRO A 114 -11.08 -24.58 2.23
CA PRO A 114 -11.48 -24.85 0.86
C PRO A 114 -10.45 -24.28 -0.12
N THR A 115 -10.31 -24.92 -1.27
CA THR A 115 -9.56 -24.35 -2.39
C THR A 115 -10.45 -23.36 -3.14
N VAL A 116 -10.08 -22.08 -3.13
CA VAL A 116 -10.79 -21.00 -3.83
C VAL A 116 -9.80 -20.27 -4.74
N ASN A 117 -10.21 -20.03 -5.98
CA ASN A 117 -9.38 -19.32 -6.95
C ASN A 117 -9.28 -17.82 -6.63
N MET A 118 -8.28 -17.46 -5.83
CA MET A 118 -7.88 -16.08 -5.53
C MET A 118 -6.59 -15.68 -6.28
N LEU A 119 -6.21 -16.40 -7.35
CA LEU A 119 -5.01 -16.09 -8.13
C LEU A 119 -4.97 -14.66 -8.66
N PRO A 120 -6.08 -14.07 -9.16
CA PRO A 120 -6.06 -12.65 -9.59
C PRO A 120 -5.70 -11.67 -8.47
N VAL A 121 -6.02 -12.01 -7.21
CA VAL A 121 -5.62 -11.22 -6.05
C VAL A 121 -4.12 -11.38 -5.80
N LEU A 122 -3.60 -12.60 -5.88
CA LEU A 122 -2.17 -12.89 -5.72
C LEU A 122 -1.29 -12.31 -6.82
N SER A 123 -1.80 -12.19 -8.05
CA SER A 123 -1.05 -11.64 -9.19
C SER A 123 -1.26 -10.13 -9.31
N TRP A 124 -2.41 -9.71 -9.81
CA TRP A 124 -2.74 -8.32 -10.11
C TRP A 124 -2.91 -7.49 -8.86
N GLY A 125 -3.55 -8.03 -7.83
CA GLY A 125 -3.67 -7.37 -6.53
C GLY A 125 -2.30 -7.11 -5.90
N TRP A 126 -1.42 -8.09 -5.91
CA TRP A 126 -0.06 -7.95 -5.39
C TRP A 126 0.76 -6.94 -6.20
N LEU A 127 0.69 -6.98 -7.53
CA LEU A 127 1.32 -5.98 -8.40
C LEU A 127 0.79 -4.57 -8.12
N ALA A 128 -0.52 -4.40 -7.98
CA ALA A 128 -1.14 -3.10 -7.68
C ALA A 128 -0.64 -2.54 -6.33
N VAL A 129 -0.50 -3.38 -5.30
CA VAL A 129 0.07 -2.98 -4.00
C VAL A 129 1.52 -2.51 -4.16
N HIS A 130 2.33 -3.20 -4.97
CA HIS A 130 3.72 -2.81 -5.24
C HIS A 130 3.82 -1.49 -6.01
N LEU A 131 3.03 -1.33 -7.07
CA LEU A 131 3.01 -0.12 -7.87
C LEU A 131 2.55 1.08 -7.03
N TYR A 132 1.50 0.91 -6.23
CA TYR A 132 1.03 1.93 -5.31
C TYR A 132 2.12 2.33 -4.29
N ALA A 133 2.75 1.34 -3.62
CA ALA A 133 3.83 1.60 -2.68
C ALA A 133 5.02 2.31 -3.34
N ALA A 134 5.45 1.85 -4.53
CA ALA A 134 6.57 2.42 -5.26
C ALA A 134 6.31 3.88 -5.68
N VAL A 135 5.15 4.14 -6.30
CA VAL A 135 4.76 5.50 -6.71
C VAL A 135 4.67 6.41 -5.49
N HIS A 136 4.01 5.97 -4.42
CA HIS A 136 3.88 6.77 -3.20
C HIS A 136 5.24 7.04 -2.53
N ALA A 137 6.13 6.05 -2.49
CA ALA A 137 7.47 6.22 -1.92
C ALA A 137 8.34 7.18 -2.74
N VAL A 138 8.27 7.12 -4.08
CA VAL A 138 8.99 8.05 -4.96
C VAL A 138 8.49 9.48 -4.81
N LEU A 139 7.18 9.68 -4.76
CA LEU A 139 6.59 11.02 -4.69
C LEU A 139 6.76 11.68 -3.32
N TYR A 140 6.58 10.92 -2.23
CA TYR A 140 6.47 11.49 -0.88
C TYR A 140 7.59 11.09 0.08
N TYR A 141 8.37 10.04 -0.23
CA TYR A 141 9.46 9.55 0.64
C TYR A 141 10.79 9.38 -0.12
N PRO A 142 11.20 10.30 -1.02
CA PRO A 142 12.32 10.04 -1.90
C PRO A 142 13.66 9.88 -1.17
N ARG A 143 13.83 10.54 0.00
CA ARG A 143 15.02 10.37 0.86
C ARG A 143 15.11 8.96 1.47
N GLN A 144 13.98 8.29 1.69
CA GLN A 144 13.93 6.95 2.26
C GLN A 144 13.95 5.85 1.19
N MET A 145 13.92 6.21 -0.11
CA MET A 145 13.98 5.23 -1.21
C MET A 145 15.19 4.28 -1.14
N PRO A 146 16.42 4.74 -0.84
CA PRO A 146 17.52 3.78 -0.70
C PRO A 146 17.34 2.88 0.52
N PHE A 147 16.65 3.30 1.58
CA PHE A 147 16.30 2.38 2.68
C PHE A 147 15.27 1.35 2.23
N LEU A 148 14.23 1.75 1.51
CA LEU A 148 13.20 0.83 0.99
C LEU A 148 13.83 -0.23 0.08
N LEU A 149 14.66 0.17 -0.86
CA LEU A 149 15.34 -0.77 -1.77
C LEU A 149 16.32 -1.68 -1.03
N PHE A 150 17.04 -1.16 -0.03
CA PHE A 150 17.93 -1.96 0.81
C PHE A 150 17.13 -2.99 1.64
N LEU A 151 15.99 -2.58 2.20
CA LEU A 151 15.09 -3.44 2.95
C LEU A 151 14.51 -4.57 2.07
N LEU A 152 13.97 -4.23 0.91
CA LEU A 152 13.41 -5.21 -0.02
C LEU A 152 14.51 -6.14 -0.59
N GLY A 153 15.69 -5.59 -0.90
CA GLY A 153 16.83 -6.38 -1.36
C GLY A 153 17.29 -7.38 -0.30
N SER A 154 17.40 -6.93 0.95
CA SER A 154 17.74 -7.80 2.09
C SER A 154 16.67 -8.87 2.32
N PHE A 155 15.39 -8.51 2.21
CA PHE A 155 14.29 -9.46 2.32
C PHE A 155 14.36 -10.55 1.25
N ILE A 156 14.53 -10.14 -0.02
CA ILE A 156 14.66 -11.06 -1.15
C ILE A 156 15.90 -11.93 -0.97
N GLY A 157 17.06 -11.35 -0.64
CA GLY A 157 18.31 -12.08 -0.45
C GLY A 157 18.22 -13.15 0.65
N VAL A 158 17.68 -12.79 1.82
CA VAL A 158 17.47 -13.76 2.91
C VAL A 158 16.48 -14.83 2.47
N ARG A 159 15.33 -14.44 1.90
CA ARG A 159 14.33 -15.37 1.38
C ARG A 159 14.93 -16.37 0.39
N SER A 160 15.77 -15.93 -0.55
CA SER A 160 16.42 -16.79 -1.54
C SER A 160 17.20 -17.94 -0.90
N VAL A 161 17.88 -17.68 0.22
CA VAL A 161 18.60 -18.71 0.98
C VAL A 161 17.64 -19.73 1.56
N PHE A 162 16.52 -19.29 2.15
CA PHE A 162 15.52 -20.19 2.72
C PHE A 162 14.84 -21.04 1.64
N VAL A 163 14.42 -20.43 0.52
CA VAL A 163 13.82 -21.16 -0.61
C VAL A 163 14.79 -22.22 -1.15
N PHE A 164 16.07 -21.87 -1.32
CA PHE A 164 17.08 -22.80 -1.80
C PHE A 164 17.30 -23.98 -0.84
N LEU A 165 17.41 -23.69 0.47
CA LEU A 165 17.66 -24.71 1.49
C LEU A 165 16.41 -25.51 1.87
N SER A 166 15.22 -25.04 1.49
CA SER A 166 13.96 -25.68 1.84
C SER A 166 13.91 -27.11 1.28
N PRO A 167 13.54 -28.11 2.11
CA PRO A 167 13.31 -29.47 1.64
C PRO A 167 11.85 -29.73 1.23
N ILE A 168 10.99 -28.71 1.26
CA ILE A 168 9.53 -28.85 1.10
C ILE A 168 9.09 -28.40 -0.29
N GLY A 169 8.28 -29.22 -0.97
CA GLY A 169 7.67 -28.91 -2.27
C GLY A 169 6.26 -28.33 -2.16
N ALA A 170 5.58 -28.20 -3.31
CA ALA A 170 4.24 -27.62 -3.40
C ALA A 170 3.19 -28.30 -2.51
N PRO A 171 2.30 -27.52 -1.85
CA PRO A 171 1.12 -28.06 -1.19
C PRO A 171 0.22 -28.85 -2.14
N HIS A 172 -0.42 -29.90 -1.63
CA HIS A 172 -1.40 -30.66 -2.40
C HIS A 172 -2.61 -29.79 -2.78
N GLY A 173 -2.94 -29.77 -4.07
CA GLY A 173 -4.05 -28.99 -4.60
C GLY A 173 -3.77 -27.50 -4.75
N MET A 174 -2.48 -27.10 -4.79
CA MET A 174 -2.06 -25.75 -5.16
C MET A 174 -2.60 -25.37 -6.54
N LEU A 175 -3.16 -24.16 -6.63
CA LEU A 175 -3.58 -23.59 -7.90
C LEU A 175 -2.36 -23.00 -8.62
N ASP A 176 -2.08 -23.52 -9.82
CA ASP A 176 -0.93 -23.15 -10.62
C ASP A 176 -1.15 -21.79 -11.30
N MET A 177 -0.50 -20.75 -10.76
CA MET A 177 -0.59 -19.38 -11.29
C MET A 177 -0.06 -19.27 -12.72
N SER A 178 0.93 -20.08 -13.12
CA SER A 178 1.52 -20.04 -14.46
C SER A 178 0.52 -20.45 -15.55
N LYS A 179 -0.42 -21.33 -15.19
CA LYS A 179 -1.46 -21.86 -16.09
C LYS A 179 -2.77 -21.11 -15.98
N MET A 180 -3.18 -20.77 -14.75
CA MET A 180 -4.51 -20.23 -14.48
C MET A 180 -4.57 -18.69 -14.57
N ASP A 181 -3.44 -17.99 -14.45
CA ASP A 181 -3.34 -16.56 -14.75
C ASP A 181 -2.41 -16.31 -15.95
N TYR A 182 -2.84 -16.84 -17.09
CA TYR A 182 -2.07 -16.83 -18.33
C TYR A 182 -1.68 -15.41 -18.78
N LEU A 183 -2.57 -14.43 -18.60
CA LEU A 183 -2.31 -13.06 -19.02
C LEU A 183 -1.18 -12.43 -18.19
N PHE A 184 -1.23 -12.59 -16.87
CA PHE A 184 -0.17 -12.10 -15.98
C PHE A 184 1.15 -12.80 -16.28
N SER A 185 1.14 -14.13 -16.38
CA SER A 185 2.34 -14.94 -16.67
C SER A 185 3.01 -14.54 -17.99
N ARG A 186 2.23 -14.21 -19.03
CA ARG A 186 2.77 -13.82 -20.33
C ARG A 186 3.32 -12.39 -20.36
N ILE A 187 2.71 -11.47 -19.60
CA ILE A 187 3.17 -10.07 -19.53
C ILE A 187 4.39 -9.94 -18.63
N MET A 188 4.37 -10.58 -17.46
CA MET A 188 5.41 -10.45 -16.45
C MET A 188 6.57 -11.42 -16.66
N GLY A 189 6.39 -12.45 -17.51
CA GLY A 189 7.32 -13.57 -17.67
C GLY A 189 7.03 -14.69 -16.66
N THR A 190 7.43 -15.92 -16.98
CA THR A 190 7.32 -17.10 -16.10
C THR A 190 8.30 -17.00 -14.92
N TYR A 191 8.04 -16.05 -14.03
CA TYR A 191 8.66 -15.91 -12.70
C TYR A 191 7.71 -16.41 -11.60
N THR A 192 6.80 -17.32 -11.97
CA THR A 192 5.86 -17.95 -11.05
C THR A 192 6.44 -19.31 -10.68
N PHE A 193 7.10 -19.37 -9.53
CA PHE A 193 7.74 -20.59 -9.05
C PHE A 193 6.72 -21.46 -8.31
N GLN A 194 6.84 -22.77 -8.45
CA GLN A 194 5.96 -23.75 -7.78
C GLN A 194 6.54 -24.26 -6.47
N ASN A 195 7.85 -24.12 -6.23
CA ASN A 195 8.58 -24.59 -5.04
C ASN A 195 9.18 -23.44 -4.21
N GLU A 196 8.61 -22.23 -4.26
CA GLU A 196 9.10 -21.05 -3.54
C GLU A 196 8.53 -20.88 -2.12
N PHE A 197 8.69 -21.91 -1.29
CA PHE A 197 8.16 -21.94 0.07
C PHE A 197 9.23 -21.55 1.11
N VAL A 198 8.78 -20.94 2.21
CA VAL A 198 9.58 -20.39 3.31
C VAL A 198 10.32 -19.07 2.99
N PHE A 199 9.85 -17.92 3.47
CA PHE A 199 8.50 -17.58 3.96
C PHE A 199 7.68 -16.92 2.84
N SER A 200 6.45 -16.46 3.04
CA SER A 200 5.61 -15.90 1.96
C SER A 200 6.01 -14.48 1.53
N GLY A 201 6.18 -14.26 0.22
CA GLY A 201 6.57 -12.96 -0.35
C GLY A 201 5.35 -12.07 -0.55
N HIS A 202 4.27 -12.70 -0.99
CA HIS A 202 2.92 -12.13 -1.07
C HIS A 202 2.46 -11.54 0.26
N THR A 203 2.76 -12.21 1.38
CA THR A 203 2.42 -11.74 2.73
C THR A 203 3.47 -10.75 3.27
N GLY A 204 4.75 -11.11 3.16
CA GLY A 204 5.83 -10.41 3.86
C GLY A 204 6.14 -9.04 3.29
N ILE A 205 6.08 -8.83 1.98
CA ILE A 205 6.42 -7.52 1.40
C ILE A 205 5.37 -6.45 1.73
N PRO A 206 4.05 -6.67 1.59
CA PRO A 206 3.06 -5.73 2.08
C PRO A 206 3.18 -5.47 3.59
N PHE A 207 3.55 -6.50 4.38
CA PHE A 207 3.85 -6.29 5.79
C PHE A 207 5.05 -5.37 6.00
N LEU A 208 6.13 -5.53 5.24
CA LEU A 208 7.27 -4.61 5.27
C LEU A 208 6.87 -3.18 4.88
N PHE A 209 6.00 -2.99 3.89
CA PHE A 209 5.46 -1.66 3.58
C PHE A 209 4.72 -1.06 4.77
N SER A 210 3.96 -1.86 5.53
CA SER A 210 3.29 -1.39 6.75
C SER A 210 4.26 -0.93 7.84
N LEU A 211 5.49 -1.46 7.86
CA LEU A 211 6.54 -1.05 8.79
C LEU A 211 7.34 0.16 8.27
N PHE A 212 7.51 0.25 6.96
CA PHE A 212 8.24 1.31 6.27
C PHE A 212 7.49 2.64 6.30
N PHE A 213 6.22 2.67 5.88
CA PHE A 213 5.48 3.92 5.80
C PHE A 213 5.11 4.46 7.19
N GLU A 214 5.33 5.74 7.43
CA GLU A 214 5.17 6.33 8.76
C GLU A 214 3.70 6.68 9.10
N SER A 215 2.94 7.10 8.08
CA SER A 215 1.53 7.48 8.20
C SER A 215 0.65 6.35 8.73
N LYS A 216 -0.14 6.64 9.78
CA LYS A 216 -1.08 5.67 10.40
C LYS A 216 -2.03 5.03 9.38
N PHE A 217 -2.45 5.79 8.37
CA PHE A 217 -3.30 5.28 7.29
C PHE A 217 -2.56 4.22 6.48
N HIS A 218 -1.38 4.53 5.96
CA HIS A 218 -0.57 3.60 5.16
C HIS A 218 -0.19 2.35 5.94
N LYS A 219 0.19 2.47 7.22
CA LYS A 219 0.46 1.31 8.09
C LYS A 219 -0.70 0.34 8.12
N ARG A 220 -1.91 0.84 8.38
CA ARG A 220 -3.13 0.02 8.44
C ARG A 220 -3.50 -0.55 7.07
N LEU A 221 -3.38 0.25 6.02
CA LEU A 221 -3.68 -0.15 4.65
C LEU A 221 -2.78 -1.31 4.19
N PHE A 222 -1.47 -1.18 4.36
CA PHE A 222 -0.53 -2.22 3.95
C PHE A 222 -0.59 -3.47 4.85
N LEU A 223 -0.93 -3.31 6.13
CA LEU A 223 -1.21 -4.46 7.00
C LEU A 223 -2.47 -5.20 6.53
N LEU A 224 -3.53 -4.48 6.15
CA LEU A 224 -4.73 -5.08 5.57
C LEU A 224 -4.41 -5.81 4.27
N PHE A 225 -3.61 -5.22 3.38
CA PHE A 225 -3.16 -5.90 2.16
C PHE A 225 -2.33 -7.14 2.46
N SER A 226 -1.44 -7.10 3.46
CA SER A 226 -0.69 -8.28 3.90
C SER A 226 -1.61 -9.41 4.36
N LEU A 227 -2.62 -9.10 5.19
CA LEU A 227 -3.61 -10.07 5.67
C LEU A 227 -4.46 -10.63 4.53
N MET A 228 -4.84 -9.78 3.56
CA MET A 228 -5.57 -10.20 2.38
C MET A 228 -4.73 -11.15 1.51
N MET A 229 -3.44 -10.87 1.33
CA MET A 229 -2.51 -11.76 0.62
C MET A 229 -2.32 -13.08 1.36
N ALA A 230 -2.17 -13.04 2.69
CA ALA A 230 -2.10 -14.25 3.52
C ALA A 230 -3.33 -15.14 3.32
N ALA A 231 -4.53 -14.56 3.37
CA ALA A 231 -5.77 -15.29 3.13
C ALA A 231 -5.83 -15.86 1.70
N ALA A 232 -5.47 -15.07 0.69
CA ALA A 232 -5.45 -15.51 -0.70
C ALA A 232 -4.43 -16.65 -0.93
N CYS A 233 -3.26 -16.60 -0.29
CA CYS A 233 -2.26 -17.66 -0.35
C CYS A 233 -2.76 -18.98 0.24
N LEU A 234 -3.46 -18.94 1.38
CA LEU A 234 -4.06 -20.14 1.98
C LEU A 234 -5.18 -20.71 1.12
N LEU A 235 -6.10 -19.86 0.65
CA LEU A 235 -7.25 -20.28 -0.16
C LEU A 235 -6.83 -20.86 -1.52
N THR A 236 -5.75 -20.37 -2.11
CA THR A 236 -5.20 -20.92 -3.36
C THR A 236 -4.19 -22.03 -3.13
N LYS A 237 -3.86 -22.32 -1.86
CA LYS A 237 -2.83 -23.28 -1.44
C LYS A 237 -1.44 -23.00 -2.03
N ASN A 238 -1.14 -21.73 -2.30
CA ASN A 238 0.16 -21.25 -2.80
C ASN A 238 1.19 -21.00 -1.69
N HIS A 239 0.82 -21.19 -0.42
CA HIS A 239 1.76 -21.23 0.69
C HIS A 239 1.22 -22.08 1.83
N TYR A 240 2.13 -22.67 2.59
CA TYR A 240 1.81 -23.27 3.88
C TYR A 240 1.52 -22.17 4.92
N ALA A 241 0.75 -22.51 5.95
CA ALA A 241 0.49 -21.65 7.10
C ALA A 241 1.79 -21.21 7.80
N VAL A 242 2.78 -22.10 7.87
CA VAL A 242 4.12 -21.79 8.42
C VAL A 242 4.84 -20.72 7.59
N ASP A 243 4.65 -20.69 6.27
CA ASP A 243 5.26 -19.67 5.41
C ASP A 243 4.68 -18.29 5.68
N ILE A 244 3.38 -18.22 5.96
CA ILE A 244 2.66 -16.98 6.24
C ILE A 244 3.05 -16.45 7.61
N LEU A 245 3.01 -17.29 8.64
CA LEU A 245 3.47 -16.91 9.98
C LEU A 245 4.94 -16.50 9.95
N GLY A 246 5.77 -17.30 9.29
CA GLY A 246 7.19 -17.01 9.08
C GLY A 246 7.42 -15.66 8.39
N ALA A 247 6.53 -15.24 7.47
CA ALA A 247 6.66 -13.97 6.78
C ALA A 247 6.57 -12.77 7.72
N TYR A 248 5.71 -12.83 8.73
CA TYR A 248 5.59 -11.78 9.74
C TYR A 248 6.81 -11.74 10.68
N PHE A 249 7.23 -12.89 11.21
CA PHE A 249 8.38 -12.96 12.12
C PHE A 249 9.69 -12.59 11.43
N MET A 250 9.97 -13.23 10.29
CA MET A 250 11.19 -12.96 9.53
C MET A 250 11.16 -11.58 8.90
N GLY A 251 10.02 -11.15 8.37
CA GLY A 251 9.84 -9.79 7.86
C GLY A 251 10.15 -8.72 8.92
N TYR A 252 9.64 -8.90 10.14
CA TYR A 252 9.94 -7.97 11.24
C TYR A 252 11.42 -8.00 11.64
N ALA A 253 12.02 -9.19 11.76
CA ALA A 253 13.44 -9.32 12.08
C ALA A 253 14.32 -8.65 11.03
N ILE A 254 14.06 -8.90 9.74
CA ILE A 254 14.75 -8.27 8.61
C ILE A 254 14.54 -6.76 8.64
N PHE A 255 13.34 -6.27 8.94
CA PHE A 255 13.09 -4.83 9.07
C PHE A 255 13.96 -4.19 10.14
N ILE A 256 14.00 -4.76 11.35
CA ILE A 256 14.78 -4.20 12.47
C ILE A 256 16.28 -4.23 12.15
N LEU A 257 16.80 -5.35 11.64
CA LEU A 257 18.21 -5.49 11.27
C LEU A 257 18.59 -4.54 10.12
N SER A 258 17.79 -4.49 9.06
CA SER A 258 18.02 -3.60 7.93
C SER A 258 17.96 -2.14 8.34
N ARG A 259 17.02 -1.77 9.22
CA ARG A 259 16.94 -0.43 9.78
C ARG A 259 18.20 -0.11 10.59
N ASP A 260 18.63 -1.00 11.47
CA ASP A 260 19.82 -0.77 12.29
C ASP A 260 21.07 -0.56 11.43
N VAL A 261 21.32 -1.47 10.49
CA VAL A 261 22.46 -1.41 9.56
C VAL A 261 22.39 -0.16 8.70
N TYR A 262 21.23 0.11 8.09
CA TYR A 262 21.09 1.24 7.18
C TYR A 262 21.30 2.57 7.90
N PHE A 263 20.61 2.80 9.01
CA PHE A 263 20.65 4.10 9.68
C PHE A 263 21.96 4.34 10.43
N ARG A 264 22.65 3.30 10.92
CA ARG A 264 23.94 3.43 11.61
C ARG A 264 25.15 3.44 10.68
N LYS A 265 25.11 2.70 9.57
CA LYS A 265 26.29 2.47 8.71
C LYS A 265 26.17 3.11 7.33
N ILE A 266 24.99 3.08 6.71
CA ILE A 266 24.80 3.48 5.31
C ILE A 266 24.39 4.96 5.21
N ARG A 267 23.37 5.36 5.97
CA ARG A 267 22.83 6.72 5.96
C ARG A 267 23.90 7.79 6.25
N PRO A 268 24.79 7.64 7.24
CA PRO A 268 25.80 8.65 7.55
C PRO A 268 26.73 9.01 6.39
N ILE A 269 26.93 8.10 5.41
CA ILE A 269 27.87 8.30 4.28
C ILE A 269 27.48 9.50 3.41
N PHE A 270 26.18 9.82 3.34
CA PHE A 270 25.66 10.83 2.44
C PHE A 270 24.98 12.01 3.16
N LEU A 271 25.11 12.13 4.48
CA LEU A 271 24.63 13.29 5.22
C LEU A 271 25.72 14.35 5.35
N LYS A 272 25.38 15.63 5.15
CA LYS A 272 26.29 16.77 5.36
C LYS A 272 26.61 16.99 6.83
N VAL A 273 25.63 16.73 7.70
CA VAL A 273 25.74 16.84 9.16
C VAL A 273 25.25 15.53 9.75
N LEU A 274 26.05 14.92 10.63
CA LEU A 274 25.64 13.71 11.33
C LEU A 274 24.51 14.07 12.30
N PRO A 275 23.37 13.35 12.27
CA PRO A 275 22.35 13.53 13.29
C PRO A 275 22.93 13.12 14.65
N PRO A 276 22.45 13.73 15.76
CA PRO A 276 22.85 13.29 17.09
C PRO A 276 22.56 11.80 17.23
N THR A 277 23.52 11.05 17.78
CA THR A 277 23.35 9.62 18.04
C THR A 277 22.14 9.41 18.96
N PRO A 278 21.23 8.48 18.63
CA PRO A 278 20.09 8.16 19.49
C PRO A 278 20.53 7.54 20.81
#